data_AF-A0AAD1IKC8-F1
#
_entry.id   AF-A0AAD1IKC8-F1
#
_cell.length_a   1.000
_cell.length_b   1.000
_cell.length_c   1.000
_cell.angle_alpha   90.00
_cell.angle_beta   90.00
_cell.angle_gamma   90.00
#
_symmetry.space_group_name_H-M   'P 1'
#
loop_
_entity.id
_entity.type
_entity.pdbx_description
1 polymer ?
#
loop_
_entity_poly.entity_id
_entity_poly.type
_entity_poly.pdbx_seq_one_letter_code
_entity_poly.pdbx_strand_id
1 'polypeptide(L)'
;MLTLPRERLMCPELINPAPPYHGAVTSTVTQQAASAQPPVARTYQVRTYGCQMNVHDSERLSGLLEAAGYRRAAEGADADVVVFNTCAVRENADNKLYGNLSHLAPRKQSDPQMQIAVGGCLAQKDRDAVLRRAPWVDVVFGTHNIGALPTLLERARHNRSAQVEIAEALQEFPSTLPAARESAYAGWVSISVGCNNTCTFCIVPALRGKEVDRRPGDILGEIQTLVDQGVLEVTLLGQNVNAYGVSFAADERLREDPAMWSEMPRDRGAFAKLLRACGRIDGLERVRFTSPHPAEFTDDVIEAMADTPNVCPALHMPLQSGSDRILRAMRRSYRAEKYLAIIDRVRAAIPDAAITTDLIVGFPGETEEDFQATLDVVAASRFSSAFTFQYSKRPGTPAAEMPGQVPKAVVSERYQRLIELQEKISLDENLAQVGRTVELLVATGEGRKDAATARMSGRARDGRLVHFGPGAADEPLARRAFDHVRPGDIVTATVTGAAPHHLIADGALLGHRRTRAGDAHAEGRRPRTGVGLGIPGIGAPDPVPATSGCAR
;
A
#
# COMPACT_ATOMS: atom_id res chain seq x y z
N MET A 1 -31.96 -78.95 0.88
CA MET A 1 -31.29 -79.47 2.08
C MET A 1 -31.18 -78.31 3.05
N LEU A 2 -32.27 -78.02 3.76
CA LEU A 2 -32.62 -78.49 5.13
C LEU A 2 -32.05 -77.50 6.16
N THR A 3 -32.78 -76.84 7.08
CA THR A 3 -34.21 -76.59 7.34
C THR A 3 -34.27 -75.61 8.54
N LEU A 4 -35.28 -74.74 8.53
CA LEU A 4 -35.98 -73.95 9.58
C LEU A 4 -35.99 -74.52 11.04
N PRO A 5 -36.46 -73.81 12.12
CA PRO A 5 -37.61 -72.88 12.08
C PRO A 5 -37.69 -71.69 13.09
N ARG A 6 -38.74 -70.88 12.84
CA ARG A 6 -39.44 -69.95 13.75
C ARG A 6 -40.32 -70.74 14.73
N GLU A 7 -40.52 -70.22 15.95
CA GLU A 7 -41.78 -70.40 16.68
C GLU A 7 -42.10 -69.23 17.63
N ARG A 8 -43.40 -68.92 17.73
CA ARG A 8 -44.08 -67.95 18.61
C ARG A 8 -44.37 -68.62 19.96
N LEU A 9 -44.52 -67.87 21.05
CA LEU A 9 -45.76 -67.74 21.86
C LEU A 9 -45.54 -67.02 23.20
N MET A 10 -46.64 -66.48 23.69
CA MET A 10 -46.81 -65.51 24.77
C MET A 10 -46.73 -66.07 26.20
N CYS A 11 -46.33 -65.17 27.12
CA CYS A 11 -46.66 -64.96 28.55
C CYS A 11 -47.47 -65.98 29.37
N PRO A 12 -47.19 -66.00 30.69
CA PRO A 12 -48.23 -65.57 31.64
C PRO A 12 -47.75 -64.53 32.69
N GLU A 13 -48.59 -63.49 32.84
CA GLU A 13 -49.14 -62.86 34.07
C GLU A 13 -48.37 -63.02 35.40
N LEU A 14 -47.87 -61.96 36.04
CA LEU A 14 -48.51 -60.90 36.87
C LEU A 14 -48.45 -61.19 38.40
N ILE A 15 -47.70 -60.36 39.15
CA ILE A 15 -48.11 -59.57 40.34
C ILE A 15 -46.91 -59.21 41.26
N ASN A 16 -46.85 -57.91 41.56
CA ASN A 16 -45.91 -57.05 42.32
C ASN A 16 -45.94 -57.31 43.87
N PRO A 17 -45.13 -56.68 44.78
CA PRO A 17 -44.74 -55.25 44.76
C PRO A 17 -43.39 -54.82 45.44
N ALA A 18 -43.13 -53.50 45.33
CA ALA A 18 -42.43 -52.59 46.28
C ALA A 18 -41.00 -52.09 45.92
N PRO A 19 -40.65 -50.85 46.31
CA PRO A 19 -39.96 -49.85 45.47
C PRO A 19 -38.42 -49.86 45.64
N PRO A 20 -37.64 -49.39 44.64
CA PRO A 20 -36.22 -49.17 44.88
C PRO A 20 -36.00 -47.86 45.64
N TYR A 21 -35.40 -48.04 46.81
CA TYR A 21 -34.84 -47.03 47.69
C TYR A 21 -33.88 -46.08 46.98
N HIS A 22 -33.98 -44.80 47.35
CA HIS A 22 -32.97 -43.79 47.13
C HIS A 22 -31.67 -44.14 47.87
N GLY A 23 -30.55 -44.14 47.14
CA GLY A 23 -29.20 -44.18 47.68
C GLY A 23 -28.23 -43.55 46.69
N ALA A 24 -27.79 -42.32 46.98
CA ALA A 24 -26.92 -41.53 46.14
C ALA A 24 -25.50 -42.12 46.08
N VAL A 25 -25.01 -42.40 44.88
CA VAL A 25 -23.58 -42.57 44.61
C VAL A 25 -23.04 -41.24 44.12
N THR A 26 -22.40 -40.48 45.02
CA THR A 26 -21.67 -39.26 44.69
C THR A 26 -20.44 -39.60 43.84
N SER A 27 -20.54 -39.36 42.54
CA SER A 27 -19.36 -39.16 41.70
C SER A 27 -19.00 -37.68 41.77
N THR A 28 -18.00 -37.34 42.58
CA THR A 28 -17.38 -36.00 42.56
C THR A 28 -16.58 -35.84 41.28
N VAL A 29 -17.27 -35.50 40.20
CA VAL A 29 -16.67 -34.74 39.10
C VAL A 29 -16.78 -33.29 39.50
N THR A 30 -15.70 -32.74 40.03
CA THR A 30 -15.57 -31.29 40.21
C THR A 30 -15.54 -30.67 38.82
N GLN A 31 -16.71 -30.36 38.26
CA GLN A 31 -16.84 -29.36 37.20
C GLN A 31 -16.49 -28.02 37.85
N GLN A 32 -15.20 -27.69 37.91
CA GLN A 32 -14.81 -26.31 37.80
C GLN A 32 -15.27 -25.85 36.42
N ALA A 33 -16.49 -25.33 36.35
CA ALA A 33 -16.86 -24.36 35.34
C ALA A 33 -15.96 -23.15 35.56
N ALA A 34 -14.71 -23.25 35.08
CA ALA A 34 -13.97 -22.08 34.72
C ALA A 34 -14.85 -21.35 33.70
N SER A 35 -15.37 -20.20 34.09
CA SER A 35 -15.96 -19.26 33.15
C SER A 35 -14.89 -19.00 32.09
N ALA A 36 -14.98 -19.72 30.97
CA ALA A 36 -14.13 -19.47 29.82
C ALA A 36 -14.53 -18.08 29.33
N GLN A 37 -13.78 -17.08 29.78
CA GLN A 37 -13.79 -15.78 29.13
C GLN A 37 -13.61 -16.05 27.63
N PRO A 38 -14.41 -15.42 26.75
CA PRO A 38 -14.17 -15.53 25.33
C PRO A 38 -12.69 -15.23 25.08
N PRO A 39 -11.97 -16.05 24.30
CA PRO A 39 -10.53 -15.88 24.14
C PRO A 39 -10.26 -14.44 23.77
N VAL A 40 -9.45 -13.75 24.58
CA VAL A 40 -9.09 -12.35 24.32
C VAL A 40 -8.46 -12.32 22.94
N ALA A 41 -9.14 -11.71 21.98
CA ALA A 41 -8.66 -11.66 20.60
C ALA A 41 -7.27 -11.02 20.59
N ARG A 42 -6.28 -11.80 20.12
CA ARG A 42 -4.86 -11.44 20.11
C ARG A 42 -4.65 -10.18 19.29
N THR A 43 -3.70 -9.38 19.75
CA THR A 43 -3.38 -8.09 19.16
C THR A 43 -2.29 -8.23 18.09
N TYR A 44 -2.34 -7.41 17.04
CA TYR A 44 -1.33 -7.37 16.00
C TYR A 44 -0.82 -5.95 15.71
N GLN A 45 0.41 -5.87 15.22
CA GLN A 45 1.00 -4.65 14.67
C GLN A 45 1.75 -4.98 13.37
N VAL A 46 1.42 -4.28 12.28
CA VAL A 46 2.18 -4.35 11.02
C VAL A 46 3.15 -3.18 10.94
N ARG A 47 4.45 -3.47 10.82
CA ARG A 47 5.52 -2.50 10.63
C ARG A 47 5.99 -2.54 9.18
N THR A 48 5.69 -1.48 8.44
CA THR A 48 5.99 -1.39 7.01
C THR A 48 7.31 -0.66 6.77
N TYR A 49 8.24 -1.31 6.08
CA TYR A 49 9.52 -0.72 5.68
C TYR A 49 9.70 -0.89 4.17
N GLY A 50 9.55 0.18 3.40
CA GLY A 50 9.71 0.04 1.96
C GLY A 50 9.11 1.12 1.10
N CYS A 51 8.46 0.68 0.02
CA CYS A 51 7.79 1.50 -0.97
C CYS A 51 6.26 1.44 -0.82
N GLN A 52 5.56 2.16 -1.71
CA GLN A 52 4.10 2.19 -1.78
C GLN A 52 3.49 0.79 -1.92
N MET A 53 4.17 -0.13 -2.61
CA MET A 53 3.71 -1.52 -2.72
C MET A 53 3.72 -2.25 -1.37
N ASN A 54 4.73 -2.00 -0.52
CA ASN A 54 4.72 -2.55 0.83
C ASN A 54 3.60 -1.94 1.69
N VAL A 55 3.28 -0.65 1.51
CA VAL A 55 2.12 -0.03 2.19
C VAL A 55 0.83 -0.72 1.78
N HIS A 56 0.60 -0.88 0.48
CA HIS A 56 -0.55 -1.62 -0.05
C HIS A 56 -0.61 -3.08 0.47
N ASP A 57 0.50 -3.81 0.42
CA ASP A 57 0.57 -5.18 0.94
C ASP A 57 0.26 -5.23 2.44
N SER A 58 0.69 -4.23 3.22
CA SER A 58 0.39 -4.15 4.66
C SER A 58 -1.09 -3.92 4.99
N GLU A 59 -1.84 -3.24 4.12
CA GLU A 59 -3.31 -3.13 4.26
C GLU A 59 -3.96 -4.51 4.11
N ARG A 60 -3.45 -5.35 3.21
CA ARG A 60 -3.92 -6.74 3.01
C ARG A 60 -3.51 -7.65 4.17
N LEU A 61 -2.27 -7.54 4.64
CA LEU A 61 -1.82 -8.28 5.82
C LEU A 61 -2.69 -7.94 7.04
N SER A 62 -3.04 -6.68 7.22
CA SER A 62 -3.96 -6.23 8.26
C SER A 62 -5.35 -6.84 8.08
N GLY A 63 -5.91 -6.79 6.87
CA GLY A 63 -7.22 -7.37 6.57
C GLY A 63 -7.29 -8.88 6.78
N LEU A 64 -6.22 -9.62 6.43
CA LEU A 64 -6.09 -11.06 6.68
C LEU A 64 -6.08 -11.38 8.18
N LEU A 65 -5.33 -10.62 8.97
CA LEU A 65 -5.26 -10.80 10.41
C LEU A 65 -6.61 -10.47 11.06
N GLU A 66 -7.27 -9.39 10.66
CA GLU A 66 -8.61 -9.05 11.17
C GLU A 66 -9.65 -10.12 10.79
N ALA A 67 -9.62 -10.64 9.56
CA ALA A 67 -10.49 -11.74 9.12
C ALA A 67 -10.22 -13.04 9.90
N ALA A 68 -8.98 -13.26 10.35
CA ALA A 68 -8.59 -14.37 11.20
C ALA A 68 -8.90 -14.14 12.71
N GLY A 69 -9.54 -13.03 13.07
CA GLY A 69 -9.97 -12.73 14.44
C GLY A 69 -8.94 -12.01 15.31
N TYR A 70 -7.83 -11.54 14.75
CA TYR A 70 -6.90 -10.66 15.45
C TYR A 70 -7.45 -9.23 15.52
N ARG A 71 -7.01 -8.46 16.53
CA ARG A 71 -7.34 -7.03 16.65
C ARG A 71 -6.09 -6.19 16.55
N ARG A 72 -6.19 -4.98 16.00
CA ARG A 72 -5.04 -4.08 15.99
C ARG A 72 -4.66 -3.67 17.41
N ALA A 73 -3.38 -3.69 17.73
CA ALA A 73 -2.87 -3.16 19.01
C ALA A 73 -3.12 -1.65 19.10
N ALA A 74 -3.40 -1.15 20.31
CA ALA A 74 -3.50 0.29 20.56
C ALA A 74 -2.15 0.97 20.28
N GLU A 75 -2.19 2.26 19.96
CA GLU A 75 -0.97 3.03 19.70
C GLU A 75 -0.05 3.02 20.94
N GLY A 76 1.23 2.72 20.73
CA GLY A 76 2.23 2.59 21.80
C GLY A 76 2.12 1.32 22.66
N ALA A 77 1.12 0.46 22.43
CA ALA A 77 1.00 -0.82 23.14
C ALA A 77 1.83 -1.93 22.46
N ASP A 78 2.28 -2.90 23.26
CA ASP A 78 2.88 -4.13 22.75
C ASP A 78 1.81 -5.01 22.09
N ALA A 79 2.15 -5.57 20.93
CA ALA A 79 1.28 -6.49 20.20
C ALA A 79 1.69 -7.95 20.45
N ASP A 80 0.69 -8.84 20.48
CA ASP A 80 0.93 -10.29 20.53
C ASP A 80 1.54 -10.84 19.25
N VAL A 81 1.31 -10.18 18.12
CA VAL A 81 1.89 -10.50 16.81
C VAL A 81 2.48 -9.25 16.17
N VAL A 82 3.77 -9.27 15.85
CA VAL A 82 4.43 -8.19 15.10
C VAL A 82 4.82 -8.69 13.71
N VAL A 83 4.29 -8.05 12.68
CA VAL A 83 4.56 -8.38 11.27
C VAL A 83 5.43 -7.32 10.64
N PHE A 84 6.62 -7.69 10.17
CA PHE A 84 7.51 -6.83 9.41
C PHE A 84 7.27 -7.03 7.92
N ASN A 85 6.70 -6.05 7.23
CA ASN A 85 6.59 -6.07 5.77
C ASN A 85 7.70 -5.21 5.15
N THR A 86 8.65 -5.86 4.49
CA THR A 86 9.97 -5.29 4.21
C THR A 86 10.29 -5.22 2.72
N CYS A 87 11.15 -4.27 2.36
CA CYS A 87 11.61 -4.05 1.00
C CYS A 87 13.05 -4.52 0.83
N ALA A 88 13.39 -5.04 -0.35
CA ALA A 88 14.76 -5.42 -0.73
C ALA A 88 15.44 -4.35 -1.61
N VAL A 89 14.76 -3.24 -1.89
CA VAL A 89 15.16 -2.24 -2.86
C VAL A 89 15.85 -1.07 -2.16
N ARG A 90 15.34 -0.57 -1.03
CA ARG A 90 15.93 0.60 -0.39
C ARG A 90 17.21 0.22 0.37
N GLU A 91 18.24 1.05 0.22
CA GLU A 91 19.46 0.93 1.02
C GLU A 91 19.12 1.01 2.52
N ASN A 92 19.83 0.25 3.35
CA ASN A 92 19.59 0.12 4.80
C ASN A 92 18.25 -0.51 5.21
N ALA A 93 17.45 -1.05 4.29
CA ALA A 93 16.25 -1.81 4.67
C ALA A 93 16.60 -3.02 5.54
N ASP A 94 17.64 -3.77 5.15
CA ASP A 94 18.17 -4.92 5.91
C ASP A 94 18.59 -4.50 7.32
N ASN A 95 19.44 -3.46 7.43
CA ASN A 95 19.93 -2.96 8.71
C ASN A 95 18.79 -2.50 9.62
N LYS A 96 17.79 -1.81 9.06
CA LYS A 96 16.60 -1.38 9.80
C LYS A 96 15.78 -2.57 10.28
N LEU A 97 15.56 -3.59 9.44
CA LEU A 97 14.85 -4.80 9.84
C LEU A 97 15.56 -5.48 11.01
N TYR A 98 16.82 -5.83 10.85
CA TYR A 98 17.55 -6.61 11.87
C TYR A 98 17.71 -5.82 13.17
N GLY A 99 17.96 -4.50 13.10
CA GLY A 99 17.97 -3.65 14.29
C GLY A 99 16.63 -3.70 15.05
N ASN A 100 15.50 -3.59 14.34
CA ASN A 100 14.18 -3.66 14.97
C ASN A 100 13.85 -5.06 15.50
N LEU A 101 14.25 -6.13 14.80
CA LEU A 101 14.10 -7.50 15.29
C LEU A 101 14.87 -7.73 16.59
N SER A 102 16.09 -7.18 16.70
CA SER A 102 16.89 -7.25 17.92
C SER A 102 16.22 -6.55 19.11
N HIS A 103 15.52 -5.42 18.89
CA HIS A 103 14.78 -4.73 19.94
C HIS A 103 13.58 -5.55 20.48
N LEU A 104 13.02 -6.47 19.68
CA LEU A 104 11.92 -7.33 20.11
C LEU A 104 12.38 -8.63 20.78
N ALA A 105 13.67 -8.97 20.69
CA ALA A 105 14.20 -10.21 21.27
C ALA A 105 13.96 -10.32 22.79
N PRO A 106 14.18 -9.27 23.62
CA PRO A 106 13.89 -9.36 25.05
C PRO A 106 12.42 -9.60 25.35
N ARG A 107 11.50 -8.97 24.58
CA ARG A 107 10.05 -9.17 24.74
C ARG A 107 9.66 -10.60 24.40
N LYS A 108 10.11 -11.14 23.26
CA LYS A 108 9.88 -12.53 22.84
C LYS A 108 10.47 -13.55 23.83
N GLN A 109 11.57 -13.23 24.51
CA GLN A 109 12.11 -14.06 25.59
C GLN A 109 11.22 -14.03 26.84
N SER A 110 10.70 -12.87 27.22
CA SER A 110 9.80 -12.73 28.38
C SER A 110 8.41 -13.35 28.13
N ASP A 111 7.99 -13.40 26.88
CA ASP A 111 6.70 -13.91 26.45
C ASP A 111 6.86 -14.78 25.20
N PRO A 112 7.04 -16.09 25.40
CA PRO A 112 7.18 -17.04 24.30
C PRO A 112 5.94 -17.14 23.41
N GLN A 113 4.77 -16.65 23.86
CA GLN A 113 3.55 -16.66 23.06
C GLN A 113 3.52 -15.54 22.02
N MET A 114 4.24 -14.43 22.25
CA MET A 114 4.42 -13.37 21.26
C MET A 114 4.93 -13.96 19.94
N GLN A 115 4.40 -13.56 18.78
CA GLN A 115 4.88 -14.02 17.48
C GLN A 115 5.48 -12.90 16.64
N ILE A 116 6.54 -13.21 15.91
CA ILE A 116 7.18 -12.29 14.98
C ILE A 116 7.14 -12.91 13.58
N ALA A 117 6.55 -12.18 12.63
CA ALA A 117 6.51 -12.56 11.23
C ALA A 117 7.32 -11.57 10.38
N VAL A 118 8.04 -12.06 9.38
CA VAL A 118 8.81 -11.24 8.43
C VAL A 118 8.39 -11.60 7.01
N GLY A 119 7.93 -10.61 6.26
CA GLY A 119 7.48 -10.76 4.89
C GLY A 119 7.95 -9.65 3.96
N GLY A 120 7.52 -9.71 2.72
CA GLY A 120 7.85 -8.73 1.67
C GLY A 120 9.08 -9.11 0.85
N CYS A 121 9.55 -8.17 0.03
CA CYS A 121 10.61 -8.44 -0.96
C CYS A 121 11.92 -8.93 -0.33
N LEU A 122 12.27 -8.46 0.87
CA LEU A 122 13.49 -8.90 1.55
C LEU A 122 13.36 -10.36 2.00
N ALA A 123 12.22 -10.75 2.57
CA ALA A 123 11.96 -12.14 2.94
C ALA A 123 11.97 -13.07 1.72
N GLN A 124 11.41 -12.64 0.57
CA GLN A 124 11.47 -13.38 -0.69
C GLN A 124 12.92 -13.64 -1.17
N LYS A 125 13.81 -12.66 -0.95
CA LYS A 125 15.23 -12.73 -1.32
C LYS A 125 16.03 -13.57 -0.33
N ASP A 126 15.94 -13.26 0.96
CA ASP A 126 16.82 -13.80 2.00
C ASP A 126 16.35 -15.18 2.50
N ARG A 127 15.04 -15.48 2.41
CA ARG A 127 14.43 -16.77 2.78
C ARG A 127 14.91 -17.26 4.16
N ASP A 128 15.53 -18.44 4.24
CA ASP A 128 16.06 -19.02 5.48
C ASP A 128 17.18 -18.21 6.13
N ALA A 129 17.84 -17.31 5.39
CA ALA A 129 18.87 -16.44 5.96
C ALA A 129 18.31 -15.52 7.06
N VAL A 130 17.03 -15.17 6.99
CA VAL A 130 16.33 -14.42 8.04
C VAL A 130 16.38 -15.18 9.36
N LEU A 131 16.02 -16.48 9.36
CA LEU A 131 16.04 -17.32 10.55
C LEU A 131 17.45 -17.56 11.08
N ARG A 132 18.46 -17.68 10.20
CA ARG A 132 19.86 -17.81 10.65
C ARG A 132 20.35 -16.57 11.40
N ARG A 133 19.88 -15.38 11.03
CA ARG A 133 20.29 -14.10 11.66
C ARG A 133 19.40 -13.70 12.83
N ALA A 134 18.12 -14.06 12.79
CA ALA A 134 17.14 -13.79 13.85
C ALA A 134 16.34 -15.08 14.17
N PRO A 135 16.91 -16.01 14.96
CA PRO A 135 16.29 -17.31 15.25
C PRO A 135 14.98 -17.22 16.05
N TRP A 136 14.67 -16.06 16.61
CA TRP A 136 13.43 -15.80 17.36
C TRP A 136 12.24 -15.38 16.49
N VAL A 137 12.41 -15.35 15.16
CA VAL A 137 11.32 -15.13 14.20
C VAL A 137 10.51 -16.42 14.02
N ASP A 138 9.18 -16.31 14.08
CA ASP A 138 8.26 -17.46 14.01
C ASP A 138 7.79 -17.75 12.59
N VAL A 139 7.66 -16.73 11.74
CA VAL A 139 7.15 -16.89 10.38
C VAL A 139 7.98 -16.07 9.39
N VAL A 140 8.36 -16.68 8.26
CA VAL A 140 8.94 -16.00 7.10
C VAL A 140 8.10 -16.32 5.87
N PHE A 141 7.60 -15.29 5.18
CA PHE A 141 6.75 -15.46 4.01
C PHE A 141 7.13 -14.54 2.85
N GLY A 142 6.79 -14.95 1.63
CA GLY A 142 7.16 -14.26 0.40
C GLY A 142 6.21 -13.15 -0.02
N THR A 143 6.55 -12.48 -1.12
CA THR A 143 5.66 -11.50 -1.80
C THR A 143 4.52 -12.19 -2.56
N HIS A 144 4.69 -13.48 -2.90
CA HIS A 144 3.77 -14.24 -3.75
C HIS A 144 2.70 -15.03 -2.98
N ASN A 145 2.83 -15.15 -1.65
CA ASN A 145 1.96 -15.96 -0.79
C ASN A 145 1.57 -15.22 0.51
N ILE A 146 1.30 -13.91 0.42
CA ILE A 146 0.90 -13.12 1.60
C ILE A 146 -0.37 -13.65 2.28
N GLY A 147 -1.27 -14.30 1.53
CA GLY A 147 -2.48 -14.96 2.02
C GLY A 147 -2.21 -16.12 2.99
N ALA A 148 -1.00 -16.71 2.97
CA ALA A 148 -0.63 -17.82 3.85
C ALA A 148 -0.36 -17.38 5.30
N LEU A 149 -0.18 -16.08 5.57
CA LEU A 149 0.27 -15.57 6.87
C LEU A 149 -0.58 -16.09 8.06
N PRO A 150 -1.93 -16.02 8.05
CA PRO A 150 -2.71 -16.51 9.19
C PRO A 150 -2.48 -18.00 9.48
N THR A 151 -2.44 -18.82 8.43
CA THR A 151 -2.18 -20.27 8.53
C THR A 151 -0.77 -20.54 9.06
N LEU A 152 0.23 -19.79 8.60
CA LEU A 152 1.62 -19.93 9.06
C LEU A 152 1.78 -19.52 10.53
N LEU A 153 1.09 -18.47 10.97
CA LEU A 153 1.08 -18.04 12.37
C LEU A 153 0.47 -19.12 13.27
N GLU A 154 -0.67 -19.68 12.89
CA GLU A 154 -1.31 -20.74 13.68
C GLU A 154 -0.46 -22.03 13.70
N ARG A 155 0.13 -22.42 12.57
CA ARG A 155 1.04 -23.56 12.50
C ARG A 155 2.28 -23.34 13.37
N ALA A 156 2.90 -22.17 13.31
CA ALA A 156 4.07 -21.83 14.14
C ALA A 156 3.73 -21.90 15.64
N ARG A 157 2.57 -21.37 16.02
CA ARG A 157 2.07 -21.36 17.40
C ARG A 157 1.79 -22.77 17.91
N HIS A 158 1.11 -23.59 17.10
CA HIS A 158 0.76 -24.97 17.45
C HIS A 158 1.99 -25.86 17.57
N ASN A 159 2.88 -25.82 16.57
CA ASN A 159 4.04 -26.70 16.48
C ASN A 159 5.24 -26.20 17.31
N ARG A 160 5.20 -24.96 17.79
CA ARG A 160 6.33 -24.27 18.45
C ARG A 160 7.61 -24.31 17.61
N SER A 161 7.46 -24.17 16.30
CA SER A 161 8.56 -24.21 15.34
C SER A 161 8.37 -23.14 14.27
N ALA A 162 9.47 -22.50 13.88
CA ALA A 162 9.43 -21.47 12.86
C ALA A 162 8.93 -22.04 11.52
N GLN A 163 8.10 -21.28 10.82
CA GLN A 163 7.53 -21.64 9.53
C GLN A 163 8.12 -20.74 8.45
N VAL A 164 8.68 -21.34 7.40
CA VAL A 164 9.17 -20.63 6.22
C VAL A 164 8.39 -21.12 5.02
N GLU A 165 7.71 -20.21 4.33
CA GLU A 165 7.01 -20.54 3.10
C GLU A 165 7.22 -19.43 2.07
N ILE A 166 7.99 -19.74 1.02
CA ILE A 166 8.34 -18.80 -0.04
C ILE A 166 7.85 -19.38 -1.37
N ALA A 167 6.75 -18.86 -1.90
CA ALA A 167 6.25 -19.26 -3.20
C ALA A 167 7.13 -18.69 -4.33
N GLU A 168 7.42 -19.51 -5.34
CA GLU A 168 8.24 -19.11 -6.49
C GLU A 168 7.50 -18.24 -7.49
N ALA A 169 6.18 -18.43 -7.60
CA ALA A 169 5.29 -17.67 -8.47
C ALA A 169 4.06 -17.19 -7.71
N LEU A 170 3.43 -16.14 -8.23
CA LEU A 170 2.19 -15.56 -7.70
C LEU A 170 1.10 -16.63 -7.62
N GLN A 171 0.61 -16.93 -6.43
CA GLN A 171 -0.45 -17.94 -6.24
C GLN A 171 -1.85 -17.36 -6.49
N GLU A 172 -2.05 -16.14 -6.03
CA GLU A 172 -3.30 -15.38 -6.11
C GLU A 172 -2.96 -13.88 -6.12
N PHE A 173 -3.81 -13.06 -6.75
CA PHE A 173 -3.63 -11.61 -6.70
C PHE A 173 -3.87 -11.08 -5.29
N PRO A 174 -2.96 -10.27 -4.72
CA PRO A 174 -3.15 -9.64 -3.40
C PRO A 174 -4.47 -8.87 -3.24
N SER A 175 -5.04 -8.39 -4.34
CA SER A 175 -6.28 -7.63 -4.38
C SER A 175 -7.54 -8.42 -4.01
N THR A 176 -7.54 -9.75 -4.17
CA THR A 176 -8.68 -10.61 -3.77
C THR A 176 -8.75 -10.77 -2.25
N LEU A 177 -7.62 -10.55 -1.57
CA LEU A 177 -7.49 -10.69 -0.13
C LEU A 177 -8.18 -9.52 0.58
N PRO A 178 -8.71 -9.75 1.80
CA PRO A 178 -9.28 -8.69 2.61
C PRO A 178 -8.25 -7.58 2.87
N ALA A 179 -8.65 -6.32 2.79
CA ALA A 179 -7.83 -5.16 3.16
C ALA A 179 -8.47 -4.37 4.30
N ALA A 180 -7.64 -3.95 5.24
CA ALA A 180 -7.96 -2.89 6.18
C ALA A 180 -7.13 -1.66 5.79
N ARG A 181 -7.77 -0.63 5.21
CA ARG A 181 -7.08 0.57 4.73
C ARG A 181 -6.59 1.43 5.89
N GLU A 182 -5.47 2.12 5.69
CA GLU A 182 -4.95 3.04 6.72
C GLU A 182 -5.62 4.43 6.64
N SER A 183 -6.06 4.85 5.45
CA SER A 183 -6.74 6.13 5.22
C SER A 183 -8.24 5.96 4.98
N ALA A 184 -9.03 6.90 5.50
CA ALA A 184 -10.48 6.98 5.27
C ALA A 184 -10.85 7.64 3.93
N TYR A 185 -9.93 8.41 3.33
CA TYR A 185 -10.20 9.28 2.18
C TYR A 185 -9.39 8.93 0.94
N ALA A 186 -8.33 8.12 1.07
CA ALA A 186 -7.47 7.70 -0.03
C ALA A 186 -7.25 6.18 -0.04
N GLY A 187 -7.21 5.57 -1.22
CA GLY A 187 -7.01 4.13 -1.41
C GLY A 187 -5.96 3.79 -2.46
N TRP A 188 -5.19 2.73 -2.21
CA TRP A 188 -4.25 2.16 -3.16
C TRP A 188 -4.89 0.99 -3.91
N VAL A 189 -4.88 1.02 -5.23
CA VAL A 189 -5.45 -0.05 -6.07
C VAL A 189 -4.38 -0.55 -7.03
N SER A 190 -3.86 -1.75 -6.77
CA SER A 190 -2.91 -2.39 -7.69
C SER A 190 -3.64 -2.80 -8.97
N ILE A 191 -3.13 -2.42 -10.14
CA ILE A 191 -3.69 -2.80 -11.45
C ILE A 191 -2.92 -3.96 -12.08
N SER A 192 -1.66 -4.13 -11.69
CA SER A 192 -0.78 -5.21 -12.11
C SER A 192 0.23 -5.55 -11.01
N VAL A 193 0.82 -6.75 -11.13
CA VAL A 193 1.92 -7.23 -10.27
C VAL A 193 3.03 -7.76 -11.16
N GLY A 194 4.29 -7.51 -10.77
CA GLY A 194 5.46 -7.99 -11.50
C GLY A 194 5.90 -7.01 -12.57
N CYS A 195 7.00 -7.31 -13.26
CA CYS A 195 7.55 -6.40 -14.26
C CYS A 195 8.34 -7.17 -15.32
N ASN A 196 8.09 -6.86 -16.60
CA ASN A 196 8.80 -7.47 -17.73
C ASN A 196 10.07 -6.71 -18.16
N ASN A 197 10.39 -5.58 -17.53
CA ASN A 197 11.59 -4.81 -17.82
C ASN A 197 12.86 -5.52 -17.33
N THR A 198 13.96 -5.38 -18.08
CA THR A 198 15.24 -6.05 -17.79
C THR A 198 16.32 -5.08 -17.30
N CYS A 199 15.91 -4.03 -16.58
CA CYS A 199 16.81 -2.99 -16.08
C CYS A 199 17.94 -3.58 -15.23
N THR A 200 19.19 -3.21 -15.52
CA THR A 200 20.38 -3.88 -14.94
C THR A 200 20.55 -3.66 -13.44
N PHE A 201 19.93 -2.62 -12.88
CA PHE A 201 19.96 -2.29 -11.45
C PHE A 201 18.74 -2.80 -10.66
N CYS A 202 17.72 -3.32 -11.34
CA CYS A 202 16.43 -3.61 -10.72
C CYS A 202 16.28 -5.10 -10.39
N ILE A 203 16.06 -5.39 -9.10
CA ILE A 203 15.85 -6.77 -8.60
C ILE A 203 14.37 -7.19 -8.65
N VAL A 204 13.46 -6.26 -8.94
CA VAL A 204 12.01 -6.47 -8.85
C VAL A 204 11.50 -7.66 -9.66
N PRO A 205 11.92 -7.90 -10.93
CA PRO A 205 11.45 -9.06 -11.69
C PRO A 205 11.74 -10.40 -11.00
N ALA A 206 12.86 -10.49 -10.27
CA ALA A 206 13.22 -11.71 -9.52
C ALA A 206 12.39 -11.90 -8.23
N LEU A 207 11.86 -10.81 -7.65
CA LEU A 207 11.16 -10.84 -6.35
C LEU A 207 9.64 -10.72 -6.47
N ARG A 208 9.13 -10.26 -7.61
CA ARG A 208 7.69 -10.06 -7.86
C ARG A 208 7.19 -10.80 -9.10
N GLY A 209 8.07 -11.49 -9.81
CA GLY A 209 7.74 -12.26 -11.01
C GLY A 209 7.56 -11.41 -12.28
N LYS A 210 7.14 -12.10 -13.34
CA LYS A 210 6.71 -11.49 -14.60
C LYS A 210 5.42 -10.71 -14.39
N GLU A 211 5.19 -9.73 -15.25
CA GLU A 211 4.01 -8.88 -15.17
C GLU A 211 2.74 -9.67 -15.45
N VAL A 212 1.74 -9.51 -14.58
CA VAL A 212 0.39 -10.01 -14.75
C VAL A 212 -0.59 -8.89 -14.42
N ASP A 213 -1.47 -8.59 -15.36
CA ASP A 213 -2.46 -7.53 -15.29
C ASP A 213 -3.78 -8.05 -14.73
N ARG A 214 -4.41 -7.26 -13.85
CA ARG A 214 -5.78 -7.52 -13.40
C ARG A 214 -6.77 -7.14 -14.49
N ARG A 215 -7.97 -7.74 -14.48
CA ARG A 215 -9.03 -7.36 -15.40
C ARG A 215 -9.55 -5.95 -15.06
N PRO A 216 -9.89 -5.12 -16.06
CA PRO A 216 -10.41 -3.77 -15.81
C PRO A 216 -11.66 -3.77 -14.93
N GLY A 217 -12.56 -4.75 -15.12
CA GLY A 217 -13.79 -4.88 -14.32
C GLY A 217 -13.51 -5.06 -12.82
N ASP A 218 -12.52 -5.89 -12.46
CA ASP A 218 -12.15 -6.13 -11.06
C ASP A 218 -11.52 -4.88 -10.43
N ILE A 219 -10.73 -4.14 -11.19
CA ILE A 219 -10.12 -2.88 -10.76
C ILE A 219 -11.24 -1.84 -10.52
N LEU A 220 -12.12 -1.65 -11.51
CA LEU A 220 -13.21 -0.67 -11.42
C LEU A 220 -14.21 -1.03 -10.32
N GLY A 221 -14.52 -2.31 -10.12
CA GLY A 221 -15.38 -2.78 -9.03
C GLY A 221 -14.77 -2.54 -7.64
N GLU A 222 -13.45 -2.74 -7.49
CA GLU A 222 -12.74 -2.38 -6.25
C GLU A 222 -12.77 -0.87 -6.00
N ILE A 223 -12.54 -0.06 -7.04
CA ILE A 223 -12.60 1.41 -6.94
C ILE A 223 -14.01 1.86 -6.54
N GLN A 224 -15.05 1.32 -7.19
CA GLN A 224 -16.44 1.61 -6.84
C GLN A 224 -16.72 1.28 -5.37
N THR A 225 -16.28 0.11 -4.90
CA THR A 225 -16.45 -0.32 -3.50
C THR A 225 -15.79 0.65 -2.51
N LEU A 226 -14.64 1.23 -2.86
CA LEU A 226 -13.96 2.24 -2.04
C LEU A 226 -14.73 3.56 -2.03
N VAL A 227 -15.20 4.00 -3.19
CA VAL A 227 -15.99 5.24 -3.34
C VAL A 227 -17.33 5.14 -2.61
N ASP A 228 -17.99 3.99 -2.67
CA ASP A 228 -19.22 3.70 -1.93
C ASP A 228 -19.02 3.77 -0.42
N GLN A 229 -17.80 3.57 0.06
CA GLN A 229 -17.40 3.73 1.47
C GLN A 229 -16.94 5.15 1.81
N GLY A 230 -16.91 6.07 0.84
CA GLY A 230 -16.58 7.48 1.01
C GLY A 230 -15.16 7.88 0.62
N VAL A 231 -14.36 6.98 0.02
CA VAL A 231 -13.01 7.32 -0.48
C VAL A 231 -13.12 8.28 -1.66
N LEU A 232 -12.32 9.36 -1.64
CA LEU A 232 -12.33 10.41 -2.66
C LEU A 232 -11.16 10.29 -3.65
N GLU A 233 -10.04 9.73 -3.18
CA GLU A 233 -8.80 9.61 -3.97
C GLU A 233 -8.37 8.15 -4.12
N VAL A 234 -8.09 7.73 -5.35
CA VAL A 234 -7.46 6.43 -5.64
C VAL A 234 -6.14 6.64 -6.35
N THR A 235 -5.11 5.91 -5.91
CA THR A 235 -3.86 5.79 -6.66
C THR A 235 -3.72 4.39 -7.25
N LEU A 236 -3.65 4.34 -8.58
CA LEU A 236 -3.37 3.12 -9.34
C LEU A 236 -1.89 2.74 -9.17
N LEU A 237 -1.64 1.49 -8.77
CA LEU A 237 -0.31 0.96 -8.49
C LEU A 237 0.06 -0.17 -9.44
N GLY A 238 1.32 -0.19 -9.84
CA GLY A 238 1.96 -1.27 -10.57
C GLY A 238 3.46 -1.03 -10.58
N GLN A 239 4.25 -2.05 -10.91
CA GLN A 239 5.69 -1.83 -11.12
C GLN A 239 5.97 -1.06 -12.42
N ASN A 240 5.06 -1.17 -13.39
CA ASN A 240 5.06 -0.43 -14.64
C ASN A 240 3.62 -0.18 -15.09
N VAL A 241 2.99 0.90 -14.62
CA VAL A 241 1.52 1.06 -14.77
C VAL A 241 1.05 1.23 -16.21
N ASN A 242 1.86 1.83 -17.09
CA ASN A 242 1.51 2.04 -18.49
C ASN A 242 1.92 0.87 -19.41
N ALA A 243 2.48 -0.21 -18.85
CA ALA A 243 2.52 -1.50 -19.54
C ALA A 243 1.18 -2.25 -19.47
N TYR A 244 0.24 -1.81 -18.62
CA TYR A 244 -1.05 -2.47 -18.43
C TYR A 244 -1.76 -2.78 -19.75
N GLY A 245 -2.22 -4.03 -19.88
CA GLY A 245 -2.78 -4.58 -21.12
C GLY A 245 -1.80 -5.50 -21.86
N VAL A 246 -0.70 -5.89 -21.23
CA VAL A 246 0.28 -6.86 -21.76
C VAL A 246 -0.15 -8.29 -21.50
N SER A 247 -0.66 -8.60 -20.30
CA SER A 247 -0.96 -9.98 -19.92
C SER A 247 -2.09 -10.01 -18.89
N PHE A 248 -3.33 -9.97 -19.36
CA PHE A 248 -4.50 -10.11 -18.48
C PHE A 248 -4.53 -11.50 -17.85
N ALA A 249 -4.77 -11.55 -16.55
CA ALA A 249 -5.08 -12.81 -15.88
C ALA A 249 -6.34 -13.45 -16.50
N ALA A 250 -6.13 -14.58 -17.17
CA ALA A 250 -7.23 -15.44 -17.59
C ALA A 250 -7.83 -16.15 -16.36
N ASP A 251 -9.14 -16.41 -16.42
CA ASP A 251 -10.01 -17.06 -15.41
C ASP A 251 -9.36 -18.30 -14.73
N GLU A 252 -9.76 -18.63 -13.50
CA GLU A 252 -9.26 -19.79 -12.71
C GLU A 252 -9.33 -21.13 -13.47
N ARG A 253 -10.25 -21.26 -14.44
CA ARG A 253 -10.39 -22.42 -15.33
C ARG A 253 -9.22 -22.65 -16.29
N LEU A 254 -8.28 -21.70 -16.39
CA LEU A 254 -7.15 -21.74 -17.34
C LEU A 254 -5.79 -21.87 -16.64
N ARG A 255 -5.76 -22.19 -15.32
CA ARG A 255 -4.53 -22.50 -14.56
C ARG A 255 -3.79 -23.75 -15.04
N GLU A 256 -4.41 -24.56 -15.89
CA GLU A 256 -3.88 -25.86 -16.29
C GLU A 256 -2.84 -25.77 -17.42
N ASP A 257 -2.83 -24.70 -18.23
CA ASP A 257 -1.81 -24.48 -19.27
C ASP A 257 -1.34 -23.02 -19.40
N PRO A 258 -0.15 -22.67 -18.86
CA PRO A 258 0.47 -21.35 -19.00
C PRO A 258 0.82 -20.95 -20.44
N ALA A 259 0.85 -21.88 -21.41
CA ALA A 259 1.13 -21.57 -22.81
C ALA A 259 -0.03 -20.80 -23.48
N MET A 260 -1.26 -20.98 -22.99
CA MET A 260 -2.45 -20.25 -23.48
C MET A 260 -2.48 -18.77 -23.06
N TRP A 261 -1.63 -18.33 -22.11
CA TRP A 261 -1.49 -16.92 -21.72
C TRP A 261 -1.04 -16.03 -22.90
N SER A 262 -0.40 -16.65 -23.91
CA SER A 262 0.29 -16.00 -25.02
C SER A 262 -0.60 -15.54 -26.18
N GLU A 263 -1.88 -15.90 -26.22
CA GLU A 263 -2.69 -15.73 -27.45
C GLU A 263 -3.51 -14.44 -27.52
N MET A 264 -3.70 -13.71 -26.41
CA MET A 264 -4.36 -12.40 -26.47
C MET A 264 -3.35 -11.30 -26.87
N PRO A 265 -3.59 -10.55 -27.96
CA PRO A 265 -2.70 -9.47 -28.36
C PRO A 265 -2.69 -8.35 -27.33
N ARG A 266 -1.50 -7.83 -27.03
CA ARG A 266 -1.28 -6.68 -26.12
C ARG A 266 -2.16 -5.49 -26.54
N ASP A 267 -3.00 -5.00 -25.64
CA ASP A 267 -3.76 -3.75 -25.82
C ASP A 267 -2.95 -2.56 -25.27
N ARG A 268 -2.21 -1.89 -26.16
CA ARG A 268 -1.38 -0.73 -25.79
C ARG A 268 -2.18 0.46 -25.25
N GLY A 269 -3.47 0.55 -25.55
CA GLY A 269 -4.35 1.62 -25.07
C GLY A 269 -5.13 1.26 -23.80
N ALA A 270 -4.91 0.07 -23.22
CA ALA A 270 -5.69 -0.38 -22.07
C ALA A 270 -5.53 0.55 -20.86
N PHE A 271 -4.33 1.07 -20.61
CA PHE A 271 -4.11 2.00 -19.49
C PHE A 271 -4.88 3.33 -19.68
N ALA A 272 -4.82 3.92 -20.87
CA ALA A 272 -5.56 5.14 -21.19
C ALA A 272 -7.09 4.92 -21.11
N LYS A 273 -7.59 3.76 -21.56
CA LYS A 273 -8.99 3.36 -21.39
C LYS A 273 -9.37 3.21 -19.91
N LEU A 274 -8.50 2.63 -19.09
CA LEU A 274 -8.71 2.48 -17.65
C LEU A 274 -8.80 3.84 -16.95
N LEU A 275 -7.92 4.79 -17.27
CA LEU A 275 -7.99 6.16 -16.74
C LEU A 275 -9.33 6.82 -17.08
N ARG A 276 -9.75 6.77 -18.35
CA ARG A 276 -11.05 7.30 -18.80
C ARG A 276 -12.23 6.59 -18.14
N ALA A 277 -12.12 5.29 -17.86
CA ALA A 277 -13.15 4.52 -17.16
C ALA A 277 -13.28 4.92 -15.69
N CYS A 278 -12.16 5.17 -14.99
CA CYS A 278 -12.18 5.75 -13.65
C CYS A 278 -12.89 7.12 -13.64
N GLY A 279 -12.77 7.90 -14.72
CA GLY A 279 -13.51 9.15 -14.94
C GLY A 279 -15.03 9.05 -14.93
N ARG A 280 -15.58 7.84 -15.07
CA ARG A 280 -17.03 7.59 -15.12
C ARG A 280 -17.60 7.10 -13.79
N ILE A 281 -16.76 6.89 -12.78
CA ILE A 281 -17.18 6.47 -11.45
C ILE A 281 -17.70 7.69 -10.70
N ASP A 282 -19.00 7.71 -10.43
CA ASP A 282 -19.61 8.79 -9.66
C ASP A 282 -19.07 8.80 -8.22
N GLY A 283 -18.73 9.98 -7.71
CA GLY A 283 -18.09 10.17 -6.41
C GLY A 283 -16.57 10.03 -6.37
N LEU A 284 -15.91 9.55 -7.44
CA LEU A 284 -14.44 9.49 -7.50
C LEU A 284 -13.85 10.83 -7.96
N GLU A 285 -13.32 11.62 -7.02
CA GLU A 285 -12.87 12.99 -7.28
C GLU A 285 -11.40 13.09 -7.76
N ARG A 286 -10.56 12.14 -7.36
CA ARG A 286 -9.11 12.15 -7.64
C ARG A 286 -8.59 10.77 -8.01
N VAL A 287 -7.94 10.68 -9.17
CA VAL A 287 -7.25 9.50 -9.68
C VAL A 287 -5.80 9.87 -9.91
N ARG A 288 -4.91 9.09 -9.30
CA ARG A 288 -3.46 9.18 -9.50
C ARG A 288 -2.92 7.86 -9.99
N PHE A 289 -1.71 7.88 -10.50
CA PHE A 289 -0.93 6.69 -10.75
C PHE A 289 0.54 7.01 -10.54
N THR A 290 1.36 5.98 -10.33
CA THR A 290 2.80 6.11 -10.17
C THR A 290 3.52 5.00 -10.92
N SER A 291 4.82 5.18 -11.12
CA SER A 291 5.69 4.21 -11.80
C SER A 291 5.36 3.94 -13.28
N PRO A 292 5.00 4.93 -14.12
CA PRO A 292 5.03 4.76 -15.56
C PRO A 292 6.47 4.63 -16.07
N HIS A 293 6.67 3.85 -17.14
CA HIS A 293 7.94 3.76 -17.84
C HIS A 293 7.94 4.70 -19.07
N PRO A 294 8.93 5.62 -19.22
CA PRO A 294 8.94 6.60 -20.31
C PRO A 294 8.88 6.01 -21.71
N ALA A 295 9.40 4.79 -21.91
CA ALA A 295 9.37 4.14 -23.22
C ALA A 295 7.96 3.73 -23.68
N GLU A 296 7.04 3.54 -22.74
CA GLU A 296 5.66 3.10 -22.97
C GLU A 296 4.66 4.23 -22.71
N PHE A 297 5.15 5.47 -22.61
CA PHE A 297 4.31 6.64 -22.41
C PHE A 297 3.90 7.21 -23.76
N THR A 298 2.63 6.99 -24.11
CA THR A 298 2.02 7.27 -25.41
C THR A 298 1.09 8.48 -25.33
N ASP A 299 0.76 9.06 -26.49
CA ASP A 299 -0.08 10.27 -26.56
C ASP A 299 -1.49 10.05 -26.02
N ASP A 300 -2.05 8.85 -26.19
CA ASP A 300 -3.37 8.49 -25.67
C ASP A 300 -3.46 8.52 -24.14
N VAL A 301 -2.35 8.29 -23.42
CA VAL A 301 -2.26 8.45 -21.97
C VAL A 301 -2.27 9.94 -21.61
N ILE A 302 -1.55 10.78 -22.36
CA ILE A 302 -1.53 12.24 -22.16
C ILE A 302 -2.94 12.81 -22.38
N GLU A 303 -3.59 12.42 -23.49
CA GLU A 303 -4.97 12.78 -23.79
C GLU A 303 -5.93 12.29 -22.69
N ALA A 304 -5.79 11.04 -22.24
CA ALA A 304 -6.63 10.52 -21.16
C ALA A 304 -6.47 11.32 -19.86
N MET A 305 -5.24 11.76 -19.53
CA MET A 305 -5.00 12.62 -18.37
C MET A 305 -5.62 14.00 -18.54
N ALA A 306 -5.53 14.61 -19.73
CA ALA A 306 -6.06 15.93 -20.01
C ALA A 306 -7.59 15.96 -20.06
N ASP A 307 -8.21 14.95 -20.69
CA ASP A 307 -9.64 14.90 -20.95
C ASP A 307 -10.46 14.35 -19.78
N THR A 308 -9.83 13.72 -18.79
CA THR A 308 -10.52 13.05 -17.68
C THR A 308 -10.42 13.88 -16.40
N PRO A 309 -11.47 14.60 -15.97
CA PRO A 309 -11.36 15.62 -14.92
C PRO A 309 -10.88 15.14 -13.55
N ASN A 310 -11.21 13.90 -13.19
CA ASN A 310 -10.76 13.33 -11.92
C ASN A 310 -9.31 12.82 -11.97
N VAL A 311 -8.69 12.68 -13.14
CA VAL A 311 -7.25 12.38 -13.24
C VAL A 311 -6.46 13.63 -12.83
N CYS A 312 -5.68 13.48 -11.79
CA CYS A 312 -4.91 14.57 -11.21
C CYS A 312 -3.79 15.03 -12.18
N PRO A 313 -3.49 16.34 -12.27
CA PRO A 313 -2.41 16.89 -13.09
C PRO A 313 -1.05 16.66 -12.42
N ALA A 314 -0.71 15.40 -12.18
CA ALA A 314 0.50 14.96 -11.51
C ALA A 314 1.09 13.78 -12.29
N LEU A 315 2.37 13.87 -12.64
CA LEU A 315 3.06 12.82 -13.39
C LEU A 315 4.39 12.48 -12.72
N HIS A 316 4.49 11.29 -12.17
CA HIS A 316 5.78 10.75 -11.72
C HIS A 316 6.43 10.00 -12.87
N MET A 317 7.53 10.51 -13.45
CA MET A 317 8.18 9.96 -14.64
C MET A 317 9.66 9.63 -14.40
N PRO A 318 10.01 8.41 -13.95
CA PRO A 318 11.37 8.06 -13.56
C PRO A 318 12.39 8.14 -14.71
N LEU A 319 13.30 9.14 -14.65
CA LEU A 319 14.38 9.36 -15.62
C LEU A 319 15.55 8.39 -15.39
N GLN A 320 15.91 8.15 -14.14
CA GLN A 320 17.09 7.41 -13.67
C GLN A 320 18.43 8.12 -13.95
N SER A 321 18.72 8.51 -15.20
CA SER A 321 19.91 9.28 -15.59
C SER A 321 19.63 10.11 -16.84
N GLY A 322 20.29 11.26 -17.01
CA GLY A 322 20.20 12.05 -18.25
C GLY A 322 21.27 11.68 -19.29
N SER A 323 22.25 10.84 -18.95
CA SER A 323 23.23 10.36 -19.94
C SER A 323 22.67 9.19 -20.74
N ASP A 324 22.66 9.33 -22.06
CA ASP A 324 22.30 8.27 -22.99
C ASP A 324 23.18 7.03 -22.86
N ARG A 325 24.46 7.19 -22.51
CA ARG A 325 25.39 6.09 -22.30
C ARG A 325 25.04 5.30 -21.04
N ILE A 326 24.72 6.00 -19.95
CA ILE A 326 24.29 5.39 -18.70
C ILE A 326 22.90 4.78 -18.83
N LEU A 327 21.96 5.43 -19.50
CA LEU A 327 20.65 4.88 -19.83
C LEU A 327 20.76 3.57 -20.64
N ARG A 328 21.69 3.48 -21.61
CA ARG A 328 22.00 2.22 -22.32
C ARG A 328 22.51 1.15 -21.36
N ALA A 329 23.47 1.48 -20.50
CA ALA A 329 24.04 0.54 -19.52
C ALA A 329 23.00 0.06 -18.48
N MET A 330 22.04 0.93 -18.14
CA MET A 330 20.87 0.63 -17.32
C MET A 330 19.82 -0.24 -18.04
N ARG A 331 19.97 -0.49 -19.35
CA ARG A 331 18.99 -1.11 -20.25
C ARG A 331 17.65 -0.37 -20.30
N ARG A 332 17.70 0.96 -20.30
CA ARG A 332 16.53 1.81 -20.60
C ARG A 332 16.36 1.90 -22.12
N SER A 333 15.12 1.80 -22.59
CA SER A 333 14.76 1.85 -24.01
C SER A 333 14.46 3.27 -24.54
N TYR A 334 14.69 4.30 -23.73
CA TYR A 334 14.57 5.71 -24.09
C TYR A 334 15.87 6.48 -23.82
N ARG A 335 15.98 7.65 -24.42
CA ARG A 335 17.14 8.57 -24.36
C ARG A 335 16.68 9.96 -23.93
N ALA A 336 17.62 10.84 -23.61
CA ALA A 336 17.35 12.18 -23.09
C ALA A 336 16.38 12.97 -24.00
N GLU A 337 16.63 12.98 -25.31
CA GLU A 337 15.80 13.68 -26.29
C GLU A 337 14.34 13.20 -26.28
N LYS A 338 14.12 11.88 -26.36
CA LYS A 338 12.76 11.30 -26.30
C LYS A 338 12.07 11.61 -24.97
N TYR A 339 12.83 11.60 -23.86
CA TYR A 339 12.30 11.93 -22.54
C TYR A 339 11.82 13.39 -22.50
N LEU A 340 12.66 14.34 -22.92
CA LEU A 340 12.30 15.76 -22.95
C LEU A 340 11.10 16.02 -23.87
N ALA A 341 11.03 15.36 -25.04
CA ALA A 341 9.87 15.45 -25.93
C ALA A 341 8.57 14.93 -25.31
N ILE A 342 8.63 13.98 -24.36
CA ILE A 342 7.45 13.58 -23.58
C ILE A 342 7.05 14.68 -22.60
N ILE A 343 8.03 15.27 -21.89
CA ILE A 343 7.79 16.37 -20.95
C ILE A 343 7.13 17.56 -21.66
N ASP A 344 7.63 17.93 -22.83
CA ASP A 344 7.09 19.04 -23.62
C ASP A 344 5.65 18.79 -24.04
N ARG A 345 5.32 17.57 -24.49
CA ARG A 345 3.94 17.19 -24.83
C ARG A 345 3.01 17.21 -23.62
N VAL A 346 3.46 16.71 -22.48
CA VAL A 346 2.68 16.76 -21.22
C VAL A 346 2.40 18.20 -20.83
N ARG A 347 3.40 19.09 -20.88
CA ARG A 347 3.22 20.52 -20.57
C ARG A 347 2.35 21.25 -21.58
N ALA A 348 2.38 20.85 -22.85
CA ALA A 348 1.50 21.43 -23.86
C ALA A 348 0.02 21.05 -23.60
N ALA A 349 -0.25 19.80 -23.24
CA ALA A 349 -1.60 19.31 -22.97
C ALA A 349 -2.12 19.68 -21.57
N ILE A 350 -1.23 19.70 -20.57
CA ILE A 350 -1.54 19.93 -19.15
C ILE A 350 -0.51 20.92 -18.59
N PRO A 351 -0.66 22.23 -18.86
CA PRO A 351 0.35 23.24 -18.51
C PRO A 351 0.72 23.31 -17.02
N ASP A 352 -0.24 23.03 -16.14
CA ASP A 352 -0.04 23.04 -14.69
C ASP A 352 0.38 21.68 -14.10
N ALA A 353 0.75 20.71 -14.94
CA ALA A 353 1.15 19.38 -14.46
C ALA A 353 2.39 19.43 -13.58
N ALA A 354 2.27 18.95 -12.33
CA ALA A 354 3.44 18.73 -11.48
C ALA A 354 4.14 17.44 -11.90
N ILE A 355 5.32 17.57 -12.49
CA ILE A 355 6.13 16.43 -12.92
C ILE A 355 7.18 16.13 -11.86
N THR A 356 7.29 14.87 -11.45
CA THR A 356 8.31 14.38 -10.52
C THR A 356 9.10 13.24 -11.15
N THR A 357 10.27 12.91 -10.60
CA THR A 357 11.14 11.86 -11.18
C THR A 357 11.91 11.08 -10.12
N ASP A 358 12.53 9.98 -10.54
CA ASP A 358 13.56 9.27 -9.79
C ASP A 358 14.91 9.40 -10.51
N LEU A 359 15.99 9.60 -9.76
CA LEU A 359 17.35 9.73 -10.28
C LEU A 359 18.31 8.84 -9.50
N ILE A 360 19.25 8.20 -10.19
CA ILE A 360 20.31 7.36 -9.61
C ILE A 360 21.65 7.99 -9.94
N VAL A 361 22.43 8.33 -8.91
CA VAL A 361 23.77 8.89 -9.02
C VAL A 361 24.81 7.82 -8.72
N GLY A 362 25.90 7.78 -9.49
CA GLY A 362 27.02 6.86 -9.25
C GLY A 362 26.80 5.47 -9.83
N PHE A 363 26.00 5.34 -10.89
CA PHE A 363 25.83 4.07 -11.59
C PHE A 363 27.19 3.55 -12.11
N PRO A 364 27.42 2.22 -12.17
CA PRO A 364 28.70 1.68 -12.63
C PRO A 364 29.12 2.23 -14.00
N GLY A 365 30.31 2.83 -14.03
CA GLY A 365 30.91 3.45 -15.19
C GLY A 365 30.60 4.94 -15.37
N GLU A 366 29.77 5.58 -14.55
CA GLU A 366 29.40 7.01 -14.67
C GLU A 366 30.59 7.97 -14.57
N THR A 367 30.85 8.73 -15.64
CA THR A 367 31.89 9.78 -15.68
C THR A 367 31.32 11.15 -15.31
N GLU A 368 32.18 12.16 -15.21
CA GLU A 368 31.74 13.53 -14.93
C GLU A 368 30.88 14.11 -16.07
N GLU A 369 31.20 13.77 -17.32
CA GLU A 369 30.43 14.17 -18.49
C GLU A 369 29.00 13.58 -18.46
N ASP A 370 28.85 12.31 -18.05
CA ASP A 370 27.51 11.71 -17.91
C ASP A 370 26.70 12.34 -16.78
N PHE A 371 27.38 12.70 -15.69
CA PHE A 371 26.74 13.36 -14.58
C PHE A 371 26.30 14.78 -14.98
N GLN A 372 27.14 15.52 -15.70
CA GLN A 372 26.78 16.82 -16.25
C GLN A 372 25.57 16.71 -17.21
N ALA A 373 25.55 15.73 -18.12
CA ALA A 373 24.38 15.48 -18.97
C ALA A 373 23.11 15.18 -18.14
N THR A 374 23.25 14.55 -16.97
CA THR A 374 22.13 14.35 -16.04
C THR A 374 21.64 15.67 -15.45
N LEU A 375 22.54 16.55 -15.02
CA LEU A 375 22.19 17.89 -14.54
C LEU A 375 21.48 18.72 -15.63
N ASP A 376 21.96 18.65 -16.88
CA ASP A 376 21.39 19.40 -17.99
C ASP A 376 19.95 18.96 -18.29
N VAL A 377 19.68 17.66 -18.31
CA VAL A 377 18.31 17.12 -18.50
C VAL A 377 17.42 17.48 -17.32
N VAL A 378 17.91 17.46 -16.09
CA VAL A 378 17.16 17.87 -14.89
C VAL A 378 16.78 19.36 -14.97
N ALA A 379 17.74 20.22 -15.35
CA ALA A 379 17.51 21.65 -15.53
C ALA A 379 16.47 21.93 -16.62
N ALA A 380 16.56 21.26 -17.77
CA ALA A 380 15.60 21.39 -18.86
C ALA A 380 14.21 20.85 -18.47
N SER A 381 14.16 19.71 -17.76
CA SER A 381 12.90 19.08 -17.36
C SER A 381 12.16 19.87 -16.29
N ARG A 382 12.83 20.71 -15.50
CA ARG A 382 12.24 21.51 -14.40
C ARG A 382 11.26 20.72 -13.54
N PHE A 383 11.71 19.61 -12.94
CA PHE A 383 10.85 18.79 -12.10
C PHE A 383 10.37 19.55 -10.86
N SER A 384 9.10 19.41 -10.52
CA SER A 384 8.53 19.95 -9.27
C SER A 384 9.13 19.30 -8.01
N SER A 385 9.60 18.06 -8.12
CA SER A 385 10.35 17.33 -7.10
C SER A 385 11.08 16.14 -7.74
N ALA A 386 12.17 15.68 -7.15
CA ALA A 386 12.83 14.44 -7.55
C ALA A 386 13.19 13.58 -6.34
N PHE A 387 13.04 12.27 -6.49
CA PHE A 387 13.60 11.31 -5.55
C PHE A 387 14.98 10.88 -6.05
N THR A 388 16.01 11.35 -5.36
CA THR A 388 17.40 11.08 -5.71
C THR A 388 17.95 9.94 -4.87
N PHE A 389 18.63 9.01 -5.52
CA PHE A 389 19.23 7.83 -4.88
C PHE A 389 20.71 7.73 -5.25
N GLN A 390 21.54 7.36 -4.28
CA GLN A 390 22.88 6.87 -4.58
C GLN A 390 22.75 5.43 -5.07
N TYR A 391 23.50 5.06 -6.11
CA TYR A 391 23.54 3.68 -6.58
C TYR A 391 24.05 2.77 -5.46
N SER A 392 23.27 1.71 -5.19
CA SER A 392 23.60 0.71 -4.19
C SER A 392 23.62 -0.66 -4.86
N LYS A 393 24.75 -1.38 -4.71
CA LYS A 393 24.92 -2.71 -5.27
C LYS A 393 23.91 -3.67 -4.65
N ARG A 394 23.20 -4.42 -5.50
CA ARG A 394 22.28 -5.46 -5.05
C ARG A 394 22.67 -6.82 -5.62
N PRO A 395 23.01 -7.80 -4.76
CA PRO A 395 23.28 -9.16 -5.21
C PRO A 395 22.16 -9.69 -6.10
N GLY A 396 22.53 -10.35 -7.21
CA GLY A 396 21.59 -10.87 -8.20
C GLY A 396 21.16 -9.87 -9.29
N THR A 397 21.67 -8.64 -9.28
CA THR A 397 21.45 -7.67 -10.37
C THR A 397 22.69 -7.56 -11.27
N PRO A 398 22.54 -7.46 -12.61
CA PRO A 398 23.69 -7.31 -13.51
C PRO A 398 24.60 -6.12 -13.17
N ALA A 399 24.03 -4.99 -12.72
CA ALA A 399 24.81 -3.80 -12.36
C ALA A 399 25.70 -4.01 -11.12
N ALA A 400 25.38 -4.95 -10.24
CA ALA A 400 26.20 -5.22 -9.06
C ALA A 400 27.57 -5.81 -9.43
N GLU A 401 27.64 -6.52 -10.55
CA GLU A 401 28.83 -7.19 -11.07
C GLU A 401 29.55 -6.38 -12.16
N MET A 402 28.96 -5.27 -12.63
CA MET A 402 29.58 -4.41 -13.63
C MET A 402 30.91 -3.81 -13.13
N PRO A 403 31.94 -3.72 -13.98
CA PRO A 403 33.16 -2.97 -13.67
C PRO A 403 32.88 -1.46 -13.60
N GLY A 404 33.86 -0.68 -13.13
CA GLY A 404 33.75 0.79 -13.11
C GLY A 404 32.88 1.35 -11.98
N GLN A 405 32.79 0.65 -10.85
CA GLN A 405 32.07 1.12 -9.67
C GLN A 405 32.65 2.47 -9.20
N VAL A 406 31.80 3.47 -9.03
CA VAL A 406 32.23 4.84 -8.72
C VAL A 406 32.59 4.97 -7.24
N PRO A 407 33.73 5.60 -6.87
CA PRO A 407 34.09 5.80 -5.47
C PRO A 407 33.02 6.57 -4.69
N LYS A 408 32.74 6.13 -3.45
CA LYS A 408 31.68 6.73 -2.60
C LYS A 408 31.82 8.26 -2.42
N ALA A 409 33.05 8.77 -2.33
CA ALA A 409 33.30 10.20 -2.21
C ALA A 409 32.79 10.99 -3.43
N VAL A 410 33.02 10.46 -4.64
CA VAL A 410 32.53 11.05 -5.89
C VAL A 410 31.01 10.96 -5.98
N VAL A 411 30.43 9.80 -5.63
CA VAL A 411 28.96 9.64 -5.60
C VAL A 411 28.31 10.63 -4.63
N SER A 412 28.93 10.87 -3.47
CA SER A 412 28.41 11.80 -2.46
C SER A 412 28.48 13.26 -2.92
N GLU A 413 29.58 13.66 -3.56
CA GLU A 413 29.75 15.00 -4.13
C GLU A 413 28.74 15.27 -5.26
N ARG A 414 28.60 14.34 -6.21
CA ARG A 414 27.60 14.42 -7.27
C ARG A 414 26.18 14.45 -6.74
N TYR A 415 25.87 13.59 -5.76
CA TYR A 415 24.56 13.57 -5.12
C TYR A 415 24.22 14.94 -4.54
N GLN A 416 25.17 15.59 -3.86
CA GLN A 416 24.97 16.92 -3.28
C GLN A 416 24.73 18.00 -4.35
N ARG A 417 25.51 18.02 -5.44
CA ARG A 417 25.28 18.94 -6.57
C ARG A 417 23.91 18.76 -7.22
N LEU A 418 23.47 17.51 -7.37
CA LEU A 418 22.15 17.22 -7.93
C LEU A 418 21.03 17.70 -7.00
N ILE A 419 21.16 17.48 -5.69
CA ILE A 419 20.22 17.98 -4.68
C ILE A 419 20.12 19.50 -4.75
N GLU A 420 21.26 20.20 -4.76
CA GLU A 420 21.29 21.68 -4.82
C GLU A 420 20.58 22.22 -6.06
N LEU A 421 20.83 21.62 -7.23
CA LEU A 421 20.15 21.99 -8.47
C LEU A 421 18.63 21.73 -8.36
N GLN A 422 18.24 20.55 -7.89
CA GLN A 422 16.82 20.18 -7.79
C GLN A 422 16.09 21.01 -6.75
N GLU A 423 16.70 21.35 -5.61
CA GLU A 423 16.09 22.21 -4.58
C GLU A 423 15.81 23.61 -5.13
N LYS A 424 16.77 24.17 -5.89
CA LYS A 424 16.57 25.45 -6.58
C LYS A 424 15.38 25.38 -7.54
N ILE A 425 15.34 24.36 -8.40
CA ILE A 425 14.23 24.16 -9.35
C ILE A 425 12.90 23.99 -8.61
N SER A 426 12.86 23.17 -7.57
CA SER A 426 11.64 22.90 -6.80
C SER A 426 11.12 24.18 -6.12
N LEU A 427 12.03 25.01 -5.61
CA LEU A 427 11.68 26.31 -5.05
C LEU A 427 11.12 27.25 -6.12
N ASP A 428 11.76 27.36 -7.29
CA ASP A 428 11.27 28.20 -8.39
C ASP A 428 9.86 27.75 -8.85
N GLU A 429 9.65 26.45 -9.01
CA GLU A 429 8.35 25.86 -9.39
C GLU A 429 7.27 26.09 -8.32
N ASN A 430 7.64 26.08 -7.05
CA ASN A 430 6.71 26.33 -5.93
C ASN A 430 6.43 27.82 -5.74
N LEU A 431 7.42 28.70 -5.97
CA LEU A 431 7.23 30.15 -5.97
C LEU A 431 6.24 30.59 -7.05
N ALA A 432 6.23 29.92 -8.21
CA ALA A 432 5.25 30.16 -9.27
C ALA A 432 3.80 29.85 -8.85
N GLN A 433 3.60 29.12 -7.74
CA GLN A 433 2.28 28.84 -7.17
C GLN A 433 1.80 29.91 -6.20
N VAL A 434 2.68 30.81 -5.73
CA VAL A 434 2.29 31.88 -4.79
C VAL A 434 1.25 32.80 -5.43
N GLY A 435 0.19 33.09 -4.68
CA GLY A 435 -0.97 33.85 -5.15
C GLY A 435 -2.03 33.02 -5.87
N ARG A 436 -1.75 31.76 -6.23
CA ARG A 436 -2.75 30.88 -6.84
C ARG A 436 -3.70 30.29 -5.80
N THR A 437 -4.93 30.06 -6.21
CA THR A 437 -5.92 29.30 -5.45
C THR A 437 -5.73 27.81 -5.68
N VAL A 438 -5.67 27.03 -4.61
CA VAL A 438 -5.47 25.57 -4.65
C VAL A 438 -6.56 24.84 -3.87
N GLU A 439 -6.99 23.69 -4.39
CA GLU A 439 -7.89 22.74 -3.72
C GLU A 439 -7.08 21.67 -3.00
N LEU A 440 -7.27 21.54 -1.68
CA LEU A 440 -6.55 20.62 -0.82
C LEU A 440 -7.47 19.52 -0.29
N LEU A 441 -7.03 18.27 -0.44
CA LEU A 441 -7.56 17.16 0.34
C LEU A 441 -6.79 17.11 1.66
N VAL A 442 -7.49 17.35 2.77
CA VAL A 442 -6.87 17.45 4.09
C VAL A 442 -6.37 16.07 4.53
N ALA A 443 -5.12 16.00 4.97
CA ALA A 443 -4.44 14.74 5.26
C ALA A 443 -3.93 14.66 6.70
N THR A 444 -3.95 13.46 7.29
CA THR A 444 -3.36 13.21 8.60
C THR A 444 -1.84 13.08 8.55
N GLY A 445 -1.15 13.69 9.52
CA GLY A 445 0.24 13.35 9.85
C GLY A 445 1.31 13.78 8.84
N GLU A 446 0.95 14.62 7.86
CA GLU A 446 1.92 15.09 6.85
C GLU A 446 2.76 16.28 7.34
N GLY A 447 2.30 17.02 8.35
CA GLY A 447 3.07 18.09 8.96
C GLY A 447 3.72 17.68 10.26
N ARG A 448 5.06 17.54 10.22
CA ARG A 448 5.88 17.20 11.40
C ARG A 448 5.82 18.25 12.52
N LYS A 449 5.28 19.44 12.24
CA LYS A 449 5.20 20.59 13.15
C LYS A 449 3.78 21.11 13.36
N ASP A 450 2.75 20.40 12.88
CA ASP A 450 1.36 20.89 12.87
C ASP A 450 0.88 21.32 14.28
N ALA A 451 1.21 20.54 15.30
CA ALA A 451 0.89 20.87 16.70
C ALA A 451 1.64 22.12 17.22
N ALA A 452 2.83 22.42 16.70
CA ALA A 452 3.63 23.57 17.10
C ALA A 452 3.29 24.85 16.32
N THR A 453 2.73 24.73 15.12
CA THR A 453 2.39 25.85 14.24
C THR A 453 0.89 26.13 14.16
N ALA A 454 0.05 25.30 14.79
CA ALA A 454 -1.41 25.31 14.66
C ALA A 454 -1.89 25.23 13.20
N ARG A 455 -1.08 24.65 12.31
CA ARG A 455 -1.41 24.42 10.90
C ARG A 455 -1.96 23.02 10.71
N MET A 456 -2.75 22.86 9.66
CA MET A 456 -3.11 21.57 9.10
C MET A 456 -2.38 21.36 7.77
N SER A 457 -2.36 20.12 7.32
CA SER A 457 -1.68 19.74 6.07
C SER A 457 -2.69 19.11 5.11
N GLY A 458 -2.50 19.36 3.81
CA GLY A 458 -3.28 18.73 2.76
C GLY A 458 -2.52 18.63 1.46
N ARG A 459 -3.02 17.78 0.56
CA ARG A 459 -2.44 17.57 -0.77
C ARG A 459 -3.27 18.31 -1.82
N ALA A 460 -2.60 19.13 -2.62
CA ALA A 460 -3.20 19.73 -3.80
C ALA A 460 -3.51 18.66 -4.86
N ARG A 461 -4.34 19.01 -5.87
CA ARG A 461 -4.64 18.09 -6.98
C ARG A 461 -3.38 17.61 -7.70
N ASP A 462 -2.37 18.46 -7.84
CA ASP A 462 -1.06 18.12 -8.42
C ASP A 462 -0.14 17.31 -7.48
N GLY A 463 -0.57 17.06 -6.23
CA GLY A 463 0.16 16.26 -5.23
C GLY A 463 1.12 17.07 -4.34
N ARG A 464 1.27 18.38 -4.57
CA ARG A 464 2.09 19.24 -3.69
C ARG A 464 1.52 19.24 -2.27
N LEU A 465 2.42 19.15 -1.30
CA LEU A 465 2.08 19.31 0.12
C LEU A 465 1.85 20.78 0.41
N VAL A 466 0.72 21.10 1.04
CA VAL A 466 0.39 22.47 1.44
C VAL A 466 0.08 22.47 2.93
N HIS A 467 0.84 23.27 3.68
CA HIS A 467 0.52 23.57 5.07
C HIS A 467 -0.36 24.81 5.09
N PHE A 468 -1.55 24.71 5.66
CA PHE A 468 -2.53 25.80 5.70
C PHE A 468 -2.94 26.13 7.14
N GLY A 469 -3.14 27.41 7.39
CA GLY A 469 -3.49 27.94 8.71
C GLY A 469 -4.90 28.51 8.76
N PRO A 470 -5.36 28.93 9.95
CA PRO A 470 -6.70 29.51 10.14
C PRO A 470 -6.90 30.92 9.57
N GLY A 471 -5.87 31.55 9.00
CA GLY A 471 -5.87 32.99 8.71
C GLY A 471 -5.29 33.84 9.84
N ALA A 472 -5.45 35.16 9.73
CA ALA A 472 -5.00 36.11 10.75
C ALA A 472 -5.76 35.91 12.08
N ALA A 473 -5.06 36.12 13.20
CA ALA A 473 -5.57 35.80 14.54
C ALA A 473 -6.76 36.68 14.99
N ASP A 474 -7.00 37.80 14.31
CA ASP A 474 -8.02 38.81 14.57
C ASP A 474 -9.34 38.60 13.81
N GLU A 475 -9.50 37.47 13.10
CA GLU A 475 -10.76 37.07 12.45
C GLU A 475 -11.42 35.86 13.13
N PRO A 476 -12.30 36.06 14.13
CA PRO A 476 -12.93 34.96 14.88
C PRO A 476 -13.76 34.01 14.01
N LEU A 477 -14.34 34.51 12.91
CA LEU A 477 -15.16 33.71 12.00
C LEU A 477 -14.30 32.76 11.16
N ALA A 478 -13.15 33.23 10.66
CA ALA A 478 -12.18 32.41 9.93
C ALA A 478 -11.62 31.30 10.82
N ARG A 479 -11.32 31.63 12.09
CA ARG A 479 -10.87 30.67 13.09
C ARG A 479 -11.88 29.57 13.35
N ARG A 480 -13.15 29.93 13.55
CA ARG A 480 -14.24 28.95 13.75
C ARG A 480 -14.44 28.04 12.55
N ALA A 481 -14.34 28.57 11.33
CA ALA A 481 -14.43 27.75 10.12
C ALA A 481 -13.29 26.72 10.05
N PHE A 482 -12.07 27.11 10.43
CA PHE A 482 -10.91 26.22 10.48
C PHE A 482 -11.04 25.13 11.55
N ASP A 483 -11.60 25.43 12.72
CA ASP A 483 -11.76 24.46 13.82
C ASP A 483 -12.68 23.27 13.46
N HIS A 484 -13.49 23.40 12.39
CA HIS A 484 -14.35 22.33 11.88
C HIS A 484 -13.75 21.52 10.73
N VAL A 485 -12.54 21.85 10.28
CA VAL A 485 -11.85 21.14 9.20
C VAL A 485 -11.30 19.81 9.72
N ARG A 486 -11.49 18.74 8.93
CA ARG A 486 -11.07 17.39 9.31
C ARG A 486 -10.30 16.73 8.18
N PRO A 487 -9.40 15.77 8.47
CA PRO A 487 -8.82 14.92 7.44
C PRO A 487 -9.91 14.25 6.59
N GLY A 488 -9.74 14.26 5.28
CA GLY A 488 -10.73 13.81 4.30
C GLY A 488 -11.67 14.90 3.80
N ASP A 489 -11.80 16.05 4.48
CA ASP A 489 -12.52 17.21 3.93
C ASP A 489 -11.72 17.85 2.78
N ILE A 490 -12.40 18.67 1.98
CA ILE A 490 -11.80 19.45 0.90
C ILE A 490 -11.82 20.92 1.28
N VAL A 491 -10.67 21.59 1.20
CA VAL A 491 -10.56 23.03 1.46
C VAL A 491 -9.95 23.75 0.27
N THR A 492 -10.30 25.01 0.10
CA THR A 492 -9.74 25.89 -0.92
C THR A 492 -8.99 27.03 -0.24
N ALA A 493 -7.74 27.25 -0.63
CA ALA A 493 -6.89 28.27 -0.01
C ALA A 493 -6.01 28.95 -1.05
N THR A 494 -5.57 30.17 -0.75
CA THR A 494 -4.56 30.88 -1.56
C THR A 494 -3.17 30.58 -1.02
N VAL A 495 -2.26 30.19 -1.90
CA VAL A 495 -0.85 29.98 -1.54
C VAL A 495 -0.21 31.32 -1.19
N THR A 496 0.29 31.46 0.02
CA THR A 496 0.93 32.68 0.54
C THR A 496 2.45 32.58 0.58
N GLY A 497 3.01 31.38 0.53
CA GLY A 497 4.44 31.16 0.56
C GLY A 497 4.85 29.80 0.00
N ALA A 498 6.14 29.63 -0.20
CA ALA A 498 6.72 28.42 -0.78
C ALA A 498 8.05 28.07 -0.13
N ALA A 499 8.32 26.78 -0.05
CA ALA A 499 9.60 26.19 0.28
C ALA A 499 9.94 25.12 -0.78
N PRO A 500 11.17 24.58 -0.83
CA PRO A 500 11.55 23.58 -1.83
C PRO A 500 10.68 22.31 -1.83
N HIS A 501 10.02 21.98 -0.70
CA HIS A 501 9.29 20.71 -0.54
C HIS A 501 7.83 20.85 -0.13
N HIS A 502 7.34 22.08 0.05
CA HIS A 502 5.95 22.33 0.42
C HIS A 502 5.55 23.77 0.10
N LEU A 503 4.24 23.99 0.02
CA LEU A 503 3.63 25.31 -0.05
C LEU A 503 3.05 25.70 1.31
N ILE A 504 2.83 27.00 1.49
CA ILE A 504 2.21 27.59 2.68
C ILE A 504 0.99 28.37 2.24
N ALA A 505 -0.12 28.21 2.95
CA ALA A 505 -1.36 28.95 2.76
C ALA A 505 -1.88 29.45 4.12
N ASP A 506 -1.32 30.55 4.61
CA ASP A 506 -1.64 31.12 5.92
C ASP A 506 -2.81 32.12 5.89
N GLY A 507 -3.40 32.37 4.72
CA GLY A 507 -4.60 33.19 4.58
C GLY A 507 -5.86 32.48 5.09
N ALA A 508 -6.96 33.23 5.23
CA ALA A 508 -8.26 32.64 5.50
C ALA A 508 -8.66 31.64 4.40
N LEU A 509 -9.35 30.57 4.78
CA LEU A 509 -9.87 29.59 3.82
C LEU A 509 -10.90 30.27 2.91
N LEU A 510 -10.76 30.05 1.60
CA LEU A 510 -11.74 30.52 0.60
C LEU A 510 -12.98 29.62 0.54
N GLY A 511 -12.83 28.35 0.94
CA GLY A 511 -13.91 27.39 0.97
C GLY A 511 -13.57 26.16 1.80
N HIS A 512 -14.61 25.56 2.39
CA HIS A 512 -14.54 24.28 3.10
C HIS A 512 -15.75 23.44 2.70
N ARG A 513 -15.50 22.24 2.21
CA ARG A 513 -16.50 21.24 1.89
C ARG A 513 -16.29 20.02 2.79
N ARG A 514 -17.26 19.77 3.66
CA ARG A 514 -17.34 18.52 4.42
C ARG A 514 -17.62 17.36 3.47
N THR A 515 -16.97 16.24 3.70
CA THR A 515 -17.10 15.07 2.83
C THR A 515 -17.50 13.83 3.64
N ARG A 516 -18.01 12.81 2.94
CA ARG A 516 -18.24 11.48 3.51
C ARG A 516 -16.95 10.87 4.07
N ALA A 517 -15.82 11.18 3.45
CA ALA A 517 -14.50 10.76 3.90
C ALA A 517 -14.11 11.41 5.22
N GLY A 518 -14.38 12.71 5.38
CA GLY A 518 -14.18 13.45 6.62
C GLY A 518 -15.08 12.98 7.76
N ASP A 519 -16.32 12.59 7.45
CA ASP A 519 -17.22 11.95 8.40
C ASP A 519 -16.71 10.56 8.81
N ALA A 520 -16.32 9.71 7.85
CA ALA A 520 -15.72 8.40 8.13
C ALA A 520 -14.45 8.52 8.99
N HIS A 521 -13.59 9.49 8.70
CA HIS A 521 -12.39 9.75 9.50
C HIS A 521 -12.73 10.13 10.94
N ALA A 522 -13.67 11.05 11.15
CA ALA A 522 -14.09 11.49 12.49
C ALA A 522 -14.70 10.35 13.32
N GLU A 523 -15.38 9.41 12.67
CA GLU A 523 -15.96 8.21 13.28
C GLU A 523 -14.94 7.07 13.45
N GLY A 524 -13.69 7.25 13.01
CA GLY A 524 -12.65 6.22 13.02
C GLY A 524 -12.93 5.06 12.06
N ARG A 525 -13.88 5.22 11.12
CA ARG A 525 -14.21 4.22 10.10
C ARG A 525 -13.13 4.20 9.02
N ARG A 526 -12.66 2.99 8.71
CA ARG A 526 -11.67 2.74 7.67
C ARG A 526 -12.29 1.86 6.59
N PRO A 527 -12.11 2.18 5.29
CA PRO A 527 -12.59 1.37 4.20
C PRO A 527 -12.03 -0.05 4.28
N ARG A 528 -12.86 -1.01 3.89
CA ARG A 528 -12.50 -2.43 3.78
C ARG A 528 -12.84 -2.93 2.40
N THR A 529 -11.99 -3.77 1.84
CA THR A 529 -12.24 -4.44 0.56
C THR A 529 -12.01 -5.92 0.72
N GLY A 530 -12.87 -6.76 0.14
CA GLY A 530 -12.76 -8.22 0.18
C GLY A 530 -14.04 -8.86 -0.33
N VAL A 531 -13.95 -10.05 -0.93
CA VAL A 531 -15.12 -10.84 -1.32
C VAL A 531 -15.83 -11.31 -0.05
N GLY A 532 -16.78 -10.51 0.42
CA GLY A 532 -17.98 -11.15 0.93
C GLY A 532 -18.57 -11.89 -0.25
N LEU A 533 -18.69 -13.23 -0.17
CA LEU A 533 -19.72 -13.94 -0.92
C LEU A 533 -20.95 -13.04 -0.82
N GLY A 534 -21.54 -12.59 -1.94
CA GLY A 534 -22.59 -11.56 -1.99
C GLY A 534 -23.89 -11.87 -1.22
N ILE A 535 -23.82 -12.68 -0.17
CA ILE A 535 -24.72 -12.76 0.96
C ILE A 535 -24.84 -11.33 1.53
N PRO A 536 -26.04 -10.73 1.49
CA PRO A 536 -26.30 -9.48 2.18
C PRO A 536 -25.90 -9.66 3.65
N GLY A 537 -25.01 -8.81 4.15
CA GLY A 537 -24.79 -8.71 5.57
C GLY A 537 -26.11 -8.36 6.22
N ILE A 538 -26.69 -9.26 7.01
CA ILE A 538 -27.74 -8.90 7.95
C ILE A 538 -27.04 -7.98 8.95
N GLY A 539 -27.17 -6.67 8.74
CA GLY A 539 -26.60 -5.67 9.62
C GLY A 539 -27.08 -5.91 11.04
N ALA A 540 -26.21 -5.65 12.02
CA ALA A 540 -26.66 -5.50 13.39
C ALA A 540 -27.75 -4.41 13.41
N PRO A 541 -28.91 -4.63 14.06
CA PRO A 541 -29.93 -3.61 14.16
C PRO A 541 -29.33 -2.35 14.77
N ASP A 542 -29.81 -1.18 14.35
CA ASP A 542 -29.43 0.09 14.96
C ASP A 542 -29.58 -0.02 16.49
N PRO A 543 -28.59 0.47 17.26
CA PRO A 543 -28.69 0.46 18.71
C PRO A 543 -29.94 1.23 19.12
N VAL A 544 -30.90 0.50 19.72
CA VAL A 544 -32.14 1.08 20.21
C VAL A 544 -31.80 2.17 21.22
N PRO A 545 -32.31 3.41 21.06
CA PRO A 545 -32.03 4.48 22.00
C PRO A 545 -32.46 4.05 23.40
N ALA A 546 -31.56 4.22 24.38
CA ALA A 546 -31.84 3.92 25.77
C ALA A 546 -33.01 4.79 26.25
N THR A 547 -34.20 4.20 26.35
CA THR A 547 -35.34 4.82 27.01
C THR A 547 -34.99 4.95 28.48
N SER A 548 -34.74 6.17 28.93
CA SER A 548 -34.77 6.52 30.35
C SER A 548 -36.15 6.17 30.88
N GLY A 549 -36.21 5.20 31.79
CA GLY A 549 -37.45 4.75 32.41
C GLY A 549 -38.19 5.93 33.05
N CYS A 550 -39.52 5.92 32.90
CA CYS A 550 -40.42 6.88 33.53
C CYS A 550 -40.17 6.91 35.05
N ALA A 551 -39.92 8.11 35.57
CA ALA A 551 -39.99 8.39 37.00
C ALA A 551 -41.41 8.07 37.51
N ARG A 552 -41.49 7.32 38.61
CA ARG A 552 -42.69 7.22 39.44
C ARG A 552 -42.51 8.11 40.66
#